data_AF-A0A946MXV8-F1
#
_entry.id   AF-A0A946MXV8-F1
#
_cell.length_a   1.000
_cell.length_b   1.000
_cell.length_c   1.000
_cell.angle_alpha   90.00
_cell.angle_beta   90.00
_cell.angle_gamma   90.00
#
_symmetry.space_group_name_H-M   'P 1'
#
loop_
_entity.id
_entity.type
_entity.pdbx_description
1 polymer ?
#
loop_
_entity_poly.entity_id
_entity_poly.type
_entity_poly.pdbx_seq_one_letter_code
_entity_poly.pdbx_strand_id
1 'polypeptide(L)' 'KTEDVTQGMGIYTPDMTLVAQVQAMPGYTNALVHTFEKLGTYQIFCMEFCGIVPPRHGQ' A
#
# COMPACT_ATOMS: atom_id res chain seq x y z
N LYS A 1 7.46 6.71 2.79
CA LYS A 1 8.89 6.46 3.09
C LYS A 1 8.97 5.24 3.99
N THR A 2 9.99 4.41 3.84
CA THR A 2 10.31 3.27 4.72
C THR A 2 11.69 3.49 5.34
N GLU A 3 12.05 2.68 6.35
CA GLU A 3 13.33 2.79 7.05
C GLU A 3 14.33 1.70 6.63
N ASP A 4 13.82 0.60 6.08
CA ASP A 4 14.55 -0.64 5.82
C ASP A 4 14.61 -0.98 4.32
N VAL A 5 13.49 -1.39 3.74
CA VAL A 5 13.39 -1.87 2.35
C VAL A 5 12.30 -1.14 1.59
N THR A 6 12.29 -1.29 0.27
CA THR A 6 11.20 -0.78 -0.54
C THR A 6 9.91 -1.54 -0.22
N GLN A 7 8.82 -0.81 -0.03
CA GLN A 7 7.48 -1.34 0.08
C GLN A 7 6.57 -0.72 -0.97
N GLY A 8 5.67 -1.50 -1.54
CA GLY A 8 4.62 -1.03 -2.42
C GLY A 8 3.31 -0.89 -1.65
N MET A 9 2.64 0.27 -1.78
CA MET A 9 1.29 0.50 -1.27
C MET A 9 0.33 0.65 -2.45
N GLY A 10 -0.69 -0.19 -2.53
CA GLY A 10 -1.75 -0.12 -3.54
C GLY A 10 -3.10 0.22 -2.94
N ILE A 11 -3.90 1.02 -3.66
CA ILE A 11 -5.29 1.35 -3.33
C ILE A 11 -6.20 0.59 -4.29
N TYR A 12 -7.19 -0.11 -3.75
CA TYR A 12 -8.10 -0.98 -4.47
C TYR A 12 -9.56 -0.56 -4.30
N THR A 13 -10.35 -0.67 -5.37
CA THR A 13 -11.81 -0.53 -5.33
C THR A 13 -12.47 -1.66 -4.52
N PRO A 14 -13.78 -1.55 -4.20
CA PRO A 14 -14.54 -2.66 -3.62
C PRO A 14 -14.45 -3.97 -4.43
N ASP A 15 -14.37 -3.86 -5.76
CA ASP A 15 -14.25 -4.99 -6.69
C ASP A 15 -12.78 -5.46 -6.87
N MET A 16 -11.88 -5.08 -5.96
CA MET A 16 -10.47 -5.47 -5.99
C MET A 16 -9.69 -5.03 -7.24
N THR A 17 -10.08 -3.90 -7.85
CA THR A 17 -9.31 -3.28 -8.94
C THR A 17 -8.32 -2.26 -8.38
N LEU A 18 -7.04 -2.38 -8.74
CA LEU A 18 -6.00 -1.42 -8.36
C LEU A 18 -6.24 -0.09 -9.09
N VAL A 19 -6.33 1.02 -8.35
CA VAL A 19 -6.57 2.36 -8.92
C VAL A 19 -5.42 3.34 -8.73
N ALA A 20 -4.55 3.08 -7.75
CA ALA A 20 -3.34 3.86 -7.55
C ALA A 20 -2.32 3.04 -6.77
N GLN A 21 -1.04 3.31 -7.00
CA GLN A 21 0.05 2.72 -6.23
C GLN A 21 1.17 3.72 -6.02
N VAL A 22 1.91 3.55 -4.92
CA VAL A 22 3.15 4.28 -4.65
C VAL A 22 4.15 3.40 -3.93
N GLN A 23 5.43 3.62 -4.19
CA GLN A 23 6.50 2.99 -3.43
C GLN A 23 6.91 3.86 -2.25
N ALA A 24 7.01 3.24 -1.08
CA ALA A 24 7.72 3.78 0.06
C ALA A 24 9.15 3.22 0.02
N MET A 25 10.13 4.10 -0.16
CA MET A 25 11.55 3.73 -0.23
C MET A 25 12.34 4.40 0.91
N PRO A 26 13.46 3.80 1.37
CA PRO A 26 14.40 4.47 2.26
C PRO A 26 15.01 5.70 1.58
N GLY A 27 15.11 6.81 2.31
CA GLY A 27 15.73 8.04 1.82
C GLY A 27 14.92 8.86 0.80
N TYR A 28 13.80 8.35 0.29
CA TYR A 28 12.96 9.05 -0.69
C TYR A 28 11.53 9.28 -0.19
N THR A 29 11.01 10.47 -0.47
CA THR A 29 9.59 10.79 -0.30
C THR A 29 8.92 10.78 -1.66
N ASN A 30 8.15 9.74 -1.93
CA ASN A 30 7.24 9.70 -3.08
C ASN A 30 5.86 10.18 -2.62
N ALA A 31 5.26 11.08 -3.39
CA ALA A 31 3.91 11.59 -3.12
C ALA A 31 2.91 10.96 -4.10
N LEU A 32 1.77 10.51 -3.57
CA LEU A 32 0.63 10.07 -4.35
C LEU A 32 -0.57 10.93 -3.95
N VAL A 33 -1.17 11.58 -4.93
CA VAL A 33 -2.42 12.33 -4.78
C VAL A 33 -3.46 11.63 -5.64
N HIS A 34 -4.54 11.16 -5.00
CA HIS A 34 -5.62 10.47 -5.69
C HIS A 34 -6.96 11.06 -5.27
N THR A 35 -7.80 11.35 -6.25
CA THR A 35 -9.18 11.79 -6.05
C THR A 35 -10.11 10.61 -6.29
N PHE A 36 -10.93 10.27 -5.29
CA PHE A 36 -11.91 9.20 -5.41
C PHE A 36 -13.16 9.71 -6.15
N GLU A 37 -13.35 9.28 -7.40
CA GLU A 37 -14.50 9.69 -8.22
C GLU A 37 -15.78 8.90 -7.91
N LYS A 38 -15.66 7.77 -7.21
CA LYS A 38 -16.78 6.88 -6.86
C LYS A 38 -16.80 6.67 -5.35
N LEU A 39 -18.00 6.68 -4.77
CA LEU A 39 -18.20 6.34 -3.37
C LEU A 39 -18.01 4.83 -3.17
N GLY A 40 -17.44 4.44 -2.03
CA GLY A 40 -17.27 3.04 -1.66
C GLY A 40 -16.20 2.82 -0.60
N THR A 41 -16.03 1.56 -0.20
CA THR A 41 -14.96 1.14 0.71
C THR A 41 -13.75 0.69 -0.10
N TYR A 42 -12.66 1.45 0.01
CA TYR A 42 -11.41 1.13 -0.66
C TYR A 42 -10.48 0.36 0.27
N GLN A 43 -9.71 -0.57 -0.29
CA GLN A 43 -8.76 -1.38 0.45
C GLN A 43 -7.33 -0.94 0.14
N ILE A 44 -6.46 -0.98 1.16
CA ILE A 44 -5.04 -0.71 1.01
C ILE A 44 -4.28 -2.01 1.24
N PHE A 45 -3.45 -2.42 0.27
CA PHE A 45 -2.64 -3.62 0.36
C PHE A 45 -1.17 -3.35 0.11
N CYS A 46 -0.32 -4.17 0.74
CA CYS A 46 1.08 -4.25 0.38
C CYS A 46 1.23 -4.97 -0.97
N MET A 47 2.02 -4.39 -1.86
CA MET A 47 2.22 -4.85 -3.24
C MET A 47 3.59 -5.43 -3.50
N GLU A 48 4.47 -5.40 -2.50
CA GLU A 48 5.87 -5.73 -2.67
C GLU A 48 6.31 -6.69 -1.58
N PHE A 49 7.14 -7.67 -1.95
CA PHE A 49 7.69 -8.59 -0.99
C PHE A 49 8.64 -7.83 -0.06
N CYS A 50 8.22 -7.64 1.19
CA CYS A 50 8.97 -6.91 2.21
C CYS A 50 9.58 -7.81 3.29
N GLY A 51 9.67 -9.12 3.04
CA GLY A 51 10.18 -10.12 3.99
C GLY A 51 9.08 -10.97 4.63
N ILE A 52 9.47 -11.78 5.62
CA ILE A 52 8.57 -12.66 6.37
C ILE A 52 8.18 -11.96 7.66
N VAL A 53 6.90 -11.67 7.84
CA VAL A 53 6.35 -11.20 9.11
C VAL A 53 5.95 -12.43 9.93
N PRO A 54 6.51 -12.65 11.13
CA PRO A 54 6.07 -13.74 12.00
C PRO A 54 4.60 -13.52 12.42
N PRO A 55 3.83 -14.59 12.65
CA PRO A 55 2.43 -14.47 13.04
C PRO A 55 2.32 -13.63 14.32
N ARG A 56 1.44 -12.63 14.30
CA ARG A 56 1.09 -11.88 15.51
C ARG A 56 0.39 -12.85 16.45
N HIS A 57 0.96 -13.10 17.63
CA HIS A 57 0.23 -13.76 18.70
C HIS A 57 -1.01 -12.92 19.03
N GLY A 58 -2.21 -13.44 18.73
CA GLY A 58 -3.48 -12.91 19.25
C GLY A 58 -4.27 -11.95 18.35
N GLN A 59 -4.42 -12.27 17.05
CA GLN A 59 -5.65 -11.94 16.32
C GLN A 59 -6.27 -13.20 15.75
#